data_AF-A0ABD0R3L4-F1
#
_entry.id   AF-A0ABD0R3L4-F1
#
_cell.length_a   1.000
_cell.length_b   1.000
_cell.length_c   1.000
_cell.angle_alpha   90.00
_cell.angle_beta   90.00
_cell.angle_gamma   90.00
#
_symmetry.space_group_name_H-M   'P 1'
#
loop_
_entity.id
_entity.type
_entity.pdbx_description
1 polymer ?
#
loop_
_entity_poly.entity_id
_entity_poly.type
_entity_poly.pdbx_seq_one_letter_code
_entity_poly.pdbx_strand_id
1 'polypeptide(L)'
;MASISFYGWEAHYDEDRHLQADQAPKSGRLYTMYHGTSVQIARLIITTGFRQSADGMLGPGVYVSRDQKKAERYPLRAQPTDRVVLKLSVDCGKVKRIDKDNHPLQKTWHNQGYDTAWVPPNCGMKAVPSGLEEDCVYDPKRIEVVDVALAPNTTILNEFKQLIAQNKKRSSNSVQADSRACSYCTAMLGVWTEYLRSPDQTRVQS
;
A
#
# COMPACT_ATOMS: atom_id res chain seq x y z
N MET A 1 -28.79 19.04 34.72
CA MET A 1 -27.38 18.74 34.36
C MET A 1 -27.40 17.71 33.24
N ALA A 2 -26.81 18.01 32.09
CA ALA A 2 -26.73 17.07 30.98
C ALA A 2 -25.32 16.49 30.93
N SER A 3 -25.18 15.18 31.08
CA SER A 3 -23.92 14.46 30.82
C SER A 3 -24.03 13.74 29.49
N ILE A 4 -23.09 14.02 28.59
CA ILE A 4 -22.88 13.19 27.40
C ILE A 4 -21.77 12.22 27.75
N SER A 5 -22.07 10.92 27.70
CA SER A 5 -21.08 9.86 27.84
C SER A 5 -20.51 9.55 26.45
N PHE A 6 -19.20 9.70 26.30
CA PHE A 6 -18.48 9.28 25.10
C PHE A 6 -17.73 7.97 25.40
N TYR A 7 -17.94 6.96 24.56
CA TYR A 7 -17.20 5.70 24.64
C TYR A 7 -15.95 5.79 23.77
N GLY A 8 -14.82 5.37 24.34
CA GLY A 8 -13.51 5.47 23.74
C GLY A 8 -13.38 4.63 22.46
N TRP A 9 -12.79 5.24 21.43
CA TRP A 9 -12.24 4.49 20.30
C TRP A 9 -10.89 3.93 20.72
N GLU A 10 -10.73 2.61 20.66
CA GLU A 10 -9.44 1.97 20.85
C GLU A 10 -8.70 1.93 19.51
N ALA A 11 -7.67 2.77 19.37
CA ALA A 11 -6.79 2.77 18.21
C ALA A 11 -5.77 1.64 18.38
N HIS A 12 -6.03 0.48 17.77
CA HIS A 12 -5.01 -0.54 17.62
C HIS A 12 -4.03 -0.13 16.52
N TYR A 13 -2.86 0.36 16.94
CA TYR A 13 -1.70 0.45 16.07
C TYR A 13 -1.19 -0.97 15.85
N ASP A 14 -1.58 -1.59 14.74
CA ASP A 14 -0.87 -2.77 14.24
C ASP A 14 0.50 -2.29 13.77
N GLU A 15 1.46 -2.29 14.70
CA GLU A 15 2.86 -1.98 14.40
C GLU A 15 3.43 -2.98 13.38
N ASP A 16 2.83 -4.17 13.29
CA ASP A 16 3.28 -5.25 12.42
C ASP A 16 2.62 -5.18 11.03
N ARG A 17 3.21 -4.36 10.15
CA ARG A 17 2.89 -4.39 8.71
C ARG A 17 3.31 -5.71 8.03
N HIS A 18 4.02 -6.59 8.74
CA HIS A 18 4.40 -7.93 8.29
C HIS A 18 3.33 -8.96 8.67
N LEU A 19 2.21 -8.92 7.95
CA LEU A 19 1.27 -10.03 7.99
C LEU A 19 1.93 -11.25 7.34
N GLN A 20 1.94 -12.39 8.03
CA GLN A 20 2.52 -13.61 7.51
C GLN A 20 1.72 -14.13 6.30
N ALA A 21 2.38 -14.89 5.43
CA ALA A 21 1.80 -15.42 4.19
C ALA A 21 0.59 -16.35 4.43
N ASP A 22 0.53 -17.00 5.59
CA ASP A 22 -0.55 -17.90 6.02
C ASP A 22 -1.75 -17.21 6.66
N GLN A 23 -1.64 -15.91 6.96
CA GLN A 23 -2.71 -15.14 7.58
C GLN A 23 -3.60 -14.47 6.51
N ALA A 24 -4.89 -14.33 6.79
CA ALA A 24 -5.79 -13.62 5.89
C ALA A 24 -5.55 -12.10 5.94
N PRO A 25 -5.38 -11.41 4.79
CA PRO A 25 -5.31 -9.97 4.76
C PRO A 25 -6.64 -9.36 5.22
N LYS A 26 -6.55 -8.39 6.12
CA LYS A 26 -7.71 -7.64 6.61
C LYS A 26 -7.94 -6.44 5.69
N SER A 27 -9.21 -6.11 5.47
CA SER A 27 -9.55 -4.99 4.60
C SER A 27 -9.13 -3.64 5.20
N GLY A 28 -8.73 -2.70 4.35
CA GLY A 28 -8.34 -1.34 4.74
C GLY A 28 -7.02 -1.25 5.49
N ARG A 29 -6.10 -2.20 5.26
CA ARG A 29 -4.77 -2.22 5.90
C ARG A 29 -3.65 -2.18 4.86
N LEU A 30 -2.52 -1.60 5.29
CA LEU A 30 -1.28 -1.62 4.53
C LEU A 30 -0.40 -2.78 4.97
N TYR A 31 0.11 -3.54 4.00
CA TYR A 31 0.99 -4.66 4.23
C TYR A 31 2.32 -4.50 3.50
N THR A 32 3.39 -5.03 4.11
CA THR A 32 4.65 -5.23 3.42
C THR A 32 4.51 -6.43 2.49
N MET A 33 4.77 -6.23 1.20
CA MET A 33 4.71 -7.29 0.19
C MET A 33 5.92 -7.18 -0.76
N TYR A 34 6.07 -8.16 -1.64
CA TYR A 34 7.21 -8.33 -2.51
C TYR A 34 6.78 -8.61 -3.94
N HIS A 35 7.53 -8.05 -4.89
CA HIS A 35 7.35 -8.29 -6.33
C HIS A 35 8.70 -8.58 -6.97
N GLY A 36 8.83 -9.78 -7.54
CA GLY A 36 10.01 -10.21 -8.28
C GLY A 36 9.91 -9.83 -9.76
N THR A 37 10.94 -9.19 -10.30
CA THR A 37 10.96 -8.72 -11.68
C THR A 37 12.39 -8.57 -12.21
N SER A 38 12.55 -8.19 -13.48
CA SER A 38 13.87 -7.95 -14.07
C SER A 38 14.44 -6.59 -13.69
N VAL A 39 15.76 -6.39 -13.83
CA VAL A 39 16.41 -5.10 -13.54
C VAL A 39 15.80 -3.97 -14.36
N GLN A 40 15.56 -4.21 -15.65
CA GLN A 40 14.98 -3.20 -16.53
C GLN A 40 13.56 -2.81 -16.11
N ILE A 41 12.73 -3.80 -15.77
CA ILE A 41 11.34 -3.56 -15.36
C ILE A 41 11.28 -2.94 -13.97
N ALA A 42 12.15 -3.33 -13.03
CA ALA A 42 12.27 -2.69 -11.73
C ALA A 42 12.56 -1.19 -11.85
N ARG A 43 13.49 -0.79 -12.73
CA ARG A 43 13.79 0.61 -13.01
C ARG A 43 12.55 1.37 -13.52
N LEU A 44 11.78 0.75 -14.43
CA LEU A 44 10.55 1.34 -14.95
C LEU A 44 9.47 1.48 -13.87
N ILE A 45 9.28 0.45 -13.05
CA ILE A 45 8.32 0.47 -11.94
C ILE A 45 8.68 1.56 -10.94
N ILE A 46 9.95 1.68 -10.55
CA ILE A 46 10.38 2.71 -9.60
C ILE A 46 10.10 4.09 -10.18
N THR A 47 10.43 4.33 -11.46
CA THR A 47 10.37 5.66 -12.08
C THR A 47 8.96 6.09 -12.52
N THR A 48 8.12 5.14 -12.95
CA THR A 48 6.81 5.44 -13.56
C THR A 48 5.63 4.83 -12.83
N GLY A 49 5.87 4.05 -11.78
CA GLY A 49 4.87 3.27 -11.06
C GLY A 49 4.57 1.93 -11.72
N PHE A 50 3.76 1.13 -11.04
CA PHE A 50 3.28 -0.14 -11.57
C PHE A 50 2.26 0.07 -12.70
N ARG A 51 2.19 -0.91 -13.60
CA ARG A 51 1.13 -1.05 -14.60
C ARG A 51 0.42 -2.37 -14.38
N GLN A 52 -0.90 -2.37 -14.54
CA GLN A 52 -1.68 -3.60 -14.47
C GLN A 52 -1.24 -4.56 -15.59
N SER A 53 -1.15 -5.85 -15.27
CA SER A 53 -1.19 -6.87 -16.32
C SER A 53 -2.59 -6.89 -16.96
N ALA A 54 -2.65 -7.27 -18.23
CA ALA A 54 -3.94 -7.40 -18.94
C ALA A 54 -4.74 -8.63 -18.49
N ASP A 55 -4.06 -9.67 -18.01
CA ASP A 55 -4.68 -10.89 -17.51
C ASP A 55 -3.71 -11.62 -16.54
N GLY A 56 -4.21 -12.70 -15.94
CA GLY A 56 -3.48 -13.65 -15.12
C GLY A 56 -4.46 -14.63 -14.49
N MET A 57 -4.00 -15.44 -13.52
CA MET A 57 -4.90 -16.41 -12.88
C MET A 57 -6.02 -15.75 -12.06
N LEU A 58 -5.82 -14.51 -11.61
CA LEU A 58 -6.78 -13.66 -10.90
C LEU A 58 -7.30 -12.51 -11.78
N GLY A 59 -7.07 -12.56 -13.09
CA GLY A 59 -7.43 -11.47 -14.01
C GLY A 59 -6.43 -10.30 -13.99
N PRO A 60 -6.83 -9.11 -14.47
CA PRO A 60 -5.94 -7.95 -14.57
C PRO A 60 -5.58 -7.38 -13.19
N GLY A 61 -4.33 -6.97 -13.03
CA GLY A 61 -3.84 -6.35 -11.80
C GLY A 61 -2.33 -6.45 -11.65
N VAL A 62 -1.85 -6.14 -10.45
CA VAL A 62 -0.44 -6.28 -10.06
C VAL A 62 -0.34 -7.42 -9.06
N TYR A 63 0.48 -8.41 -9.41
CA TYR A 63 0.67 -9.62 -8.61
C TYR A 63 1.80 -9.42 -7.61
N VAL A 64 1.51 -9.64 -6.34
CA VAL A 64 2.41 -9.44 -5.21
C VAL A 64 2.27 -10.60 -4.22
N SER A 65 3.27 -10.73 -3.35
CA SER A 65 3.41 -11.85 -2.42
C SER A 65 3.86 -11.33 -1.06
N ARG A 66 3.37 -11.91 0.03
CA ARG A 66 3.95 -11.66 1.37
C ARG A 66 5.18 -12.52 1.60
N ASP A 67 5.31 -13.63 0.90
CA ASP A 67 6.53 -14.44 0.89
C ASP A 67 7.59 -13.81 -0.05
N GLN A 68 8.68 -13.29 0.54
CA GLN A 68 9.82 -12.76 -0.23
C GLN A 68 10.50 -13.86 -1.06
N LYS A 69 10.70 -15.06 -0.51
CA LYS A 69 11.37 -16.17 -1.21
C LYS A 69 10.56 -16.62 -2.41
N LYS A 70 9.22 -16.54 -2.33
CA LYS A 70 8.35 -16.73 -3.51
C LYS A 70 8.69 -15.72 -4.60
N ALA A 71 8.77 -14.44 -4.25
CA ALA A 71 9.05 -13.35 -5.18
C ALA A 71 10.44 -13.47 -5.82
N GLU A 72 11.47 -13.91 -5.09
CA GLU A 72 12.85 -14.13 -5.59
C GLU A 72 12.94 -15.11 -6.77
N ARG A 73 11.94 -15.98 -6.95
CA ARG A 73 11.88 -16.92 -8.07
C ARG A 73 11.52 -16.25 -9.39
N TYR A 74 10.99 -15.03 -9.37
CA TYR A 74 10.52 -14.33 -10.56
C TYR A 74 11.55 -13.31 -11.08
N PRO A 75 11.69 -13.19 -12.42
CA PRO A 75 11.04 -14.02 -13.44
C PRO A 75 11.62 -15.45 -13.50
N LEU A 76 10.76 -16.48 -13.64
CA LEU A 76 11.14 -17.90 -13.51
C LEU A 76 12.30 -18.35 -14.40
N ARG A 77 12.41 -17.78 -15.60
CA ARG A 77 13.43 -18.13 -16.61
C ARG A 77 14.55 -17.09 -16.71
N ALA A 78 14.55 -16.06 -15.87
CA ALA A 78 15.61 -15.06 -15.85
C ALA A 78 16.85 -15.60 -15.14
N GLN A 79 18.02 -15.15 -15.58
CA GLN A 79 19.28 -15.39 -14.90
C GLN A 79 19.30 -14.69 -13.53
N PRO A 80 19.96 -15.23 -12.51
CA PRO A 80 20.07 -14.57 -11.20
C PRO A 80 20.63 -13.15 -11.28
N THR A 81 21.48 -12.87 -12.28
CA THR A 81 22.07 -11.55 -12.55
C THR A 81 21.07 -10.51 -13.06
N ASP A 82 19.85 -10.90 -13.39
CA ASP A 82 18.77 -10.00 -13.82
C ASP A 82 17.58 -10.01 -12.84
N ARG A 83 17.63 -10.77 -11.74
CA ARG A 83 16.50 -10.83 -10.79
C ARG A 83 16.60 -9.74 -9.74
N VAL A 84 15.46 -9.08 -9.52
CA VAL A 84 15.28 -8.03 -8.51
C VAL A 84 14.00 -8.32 -7.74
N VAL A 85 14.02 -8.10 -6.43
CA VAL A 85 12.81 -8.12 -5.60
C VAL A 85 12.58 -6.74 -5.00
N LEU A 86 11.47 -6.13 -5.39
CA LEU A 86 11.00 -4.87 -4.83
C LEU A 86 10.24 -5.14 -3.53
N LYS A 87 10.51 -4.35 -2.49
CA LYS A 87 9.73 -4.31 -1.25
C LYS A 87 8.68 -3.22 -1.36
N LEU A 88 7.44 -3.57 -1.06
CA LEU A 88 6.27 -2.77 -1.34
C LEU A 88 5.50 -2.46 -0.06
N SER A 89 4.87 -1.29 -0.01
CA SER A 89 3.76 -0.97 0.90
C SER A 89 2.47 -1.03 0.09
N VAL A 90 1.61 -1.99 0.39
CA VAL A 90 0.40 -2.27 -0.39
C VAL A 90 -0.84 -2.00 0.45
N ASP A 91 -1.70 -1.08 -0.01
CA ASP A 91 -3.05 -0.92 0.51
C ASP A 91 -3.99 -1.94 -0.15
N CYS A 92 -4.37 -2.97 0.61
CA CYS A 92 -5.21 -4.04 0.09
C CYS A 92 -6.68 -3.64 -0.12
N GLY A 93 -7.13 -2.51 0.43
CA GLY A 93 -8.53 -2.08 0.32
C GLY A 93 -9.51 -3.19 0.73
N LYS A 94 -10.58 -3.39 -0.04
CA LYS A 94 -11.53 -4.49 0.15
C LYS A 94 -11.00 -5.76 -0.51
N VAL A 95 -10.78 -6.82 0.27
CA VAL A 95 -10.18 -8.07 -0.22
C VAL A 95 -11.22 -9.14 -0.57
N LYS A 96 -11.04 -9.81 -1.70
CA LYS A 96 -11.78 -10.99 -2.12
C LYS A 96 -10.92 -12.25 -2.01
N ARG A 97 -11.30 -13.15 -1.12
CA ARG A 97 -10.73 -14.51 -1.08
C ARG A 97 -11.14 -15.31 -2.32
N ILE A 98 -10.16 -15.92 -2.99
CA ILE A 98 -10.31 -16.81 -4.14
C ILE A 98 -9.57 -18.11 -3.77
N ASP A 99 -10.30 -19.15 -3.37
CA ASP A 99 -9.73 -20.35 -2.75
C ASP A 99 -10.10 -21.66 -3.44
N LYS A 100 -10.60 -21.57 -4.68
CA LYS A 100 -10.88 -22.72 -5.55
C LYS A 100 -10.71 -22.34 -7.01
N ASP A 101 -10.37 -23.34 -7.82
CA ASP A 101 -10.38 -23.18 -9.28
C ASP A 101 -11.80 -22.86 -9.76
N ASN A 102 -11.89 -22.07 -10.82
CA ASN A 102 -13.17 -21.62 -11.40
C ASN A 102 -14.06 -20.90 -10.37
N HIS A 103 -13.45 -20.17 -9.42
CA HIS A 103 -14.22 -19.31 -8.53
C HIS A 103 -15.00 -18.29 -9.39
N PRO A 104 -16.31 -18.06 -9.14
CA PRO A 104 -17.14 -17.20 -10.02
C PRO A 104 -16.59 -15.78 -10.21
N LEU A 105 -15.83 -15.31 -9.21
CA LEU A 105 -15.19 -13.99 -9.20
C LEU A 105 -13.67 -14.05 -9.44
N GLN A 106 -13.11 -15.18 -9.87
CA GLN A 106 -11.67 -15.39 -10.00
C GLN A 106 -10.98 -14.29 -10.82
N LYS A 107 -11.59 -13.85 -11.93
CA LYS A 107 -11.05 -12.80 -12.80
C LYS A 107 -11.85 -11.49 -12.78
N THR A 108 -12.98 -11.44 -12.07
CA THR A 108 -13.98 -10.36 -12.16
C THR A 108 -14.31 -9.74 -10.80
N TRP A 109 -13.55 -10.06 -9.75
CA TRP A 109 -13.70 -9.52 -8.40
C TRP A 109 -13.65 -7.98 -8.38
N HIS A 110 -12.84 -7.34 -9.22
CA HIS A 110 -12.76 -5.87 -9.29
C HIS A 110 -14.08 -5.24 -9.75
N ASN A 111 -14.83 -5.89 -10.65
CA ASN A 111 -16.16 -5.44 -11.07
C ASN A 111 -17.20 -5.47 -9.95
N GLN A 112 -16.90 -6.18 -8.85
CA GLN A 112 -17.74 -6.27 -7.65
C GLN A 112 -17.28 -5.32 -6.53
N GLY A 113 -16.41 -4.35 -6.86
CA GLY A 113 -15.91 -3.33 -5.94
C GLY A 113 -14.90 -3.86 -4.92
N TYR A 114 -14.18 -4.93 -5.26
CA TYR A 114 -13.02 -5.39 -4.49
C TYR A 114 -11.74 -4.77 -5.06
N ASP A 115 -10.81 -4.42 -4.18
CA ASP A 115 -9.52 -3.79 -4.54
C ASP A 115 -8.40 -4.81 -4.71
N THR A 116 -8.49 -5.94 -4.00
CA THR A 116 -7.52 -7.03 -4.06
C THR A 116 -8.22 -8.39 -4.14
N ALA A 117 -7.76 -9.29 -5.00
CA ALA A 117 -8.02 -10.71 -4.87
C ALA A 117 -6.87 -11.41 -4.14
N TRP A 118 -7.20 -12.34 -3.26
CA TRP A 118 -6.24 -13.08 -2.46
C TRP A 118 -6.49 -14.59 -2.54
N VAL A 119 -5.44 -15.35 -2.86
CA VAL A 119 -5.40 -16.80 -2.79
C VAL A 119 -4.74 -17.21 -1.47
N PRO A 120 -5.43 -17.95 -0.58
CA PRO A 120 -4.81 -18.49 0.62
C PRO A 120 -3.77 -19.57 0.30
N PRO A 121 -2.73 -19.73 1.11
CA PRO A 121 -1.81 -20.84 0.92
C PRO A 121 -2.52 -22.17 1.18
N ASN A 122 -2.07 -23.21 0.50
CA ASN A 122 -2.52 -24.59 0.63
C ASN A 122 -4.04 -24.78 0.46
N CYS A 123 -4.71 -23.92 -0.30
CA CYS A 123 -6.16 -24.04 -0.57
C CYS A 123 -6.52 -25.12 -1.62
N GLY A 124 -5.53 -25.79 -2.20
CA GLY A 124 -5.75 -26.88 -3.16
C GLY A 124 -6.10 -26.42 -4.58
N MET A 125 -5.97 -25.13 -4.90
CA MET A 125 -6.14 -24.62 -6.26
C MET A 125 -5.08 -25.16 -7.21
N LYS A 126 -5.50 -25.82 -8.28
CA LYS A 126 -4.62 -26.33 -9.36
C LYS A 126 -3.98 -25.19 -10.14
N ALA A 127 -4.64 -24.04 -10.25
CA ALA A 127 -4.07 -22.83 -10.84
C ALA A 127 -2.87 -22.27 -10.05
N VAL A 128 -2.68 -22.70 -8.79
CA VAL A 128 -1.51 -22.34 -7.95
C VAL A 128 -0.80 -23.63 -7.50
N PRO A 129 -0.06 -24.32 -8.39
CA PRO A 129 0.57 -25.60 -8.06
C PRO A 129 1.55 -25.52 -6.88
N SER A 130 2.11 -24.33 -6.63
CA SER A 130 3.03 -24.12 -5.52
C SER A 130 2.37 -24.17 -4.14
N GLY A 131 1.05 -24.01 -4.06
CA GLY A 131 0.33 -23.88 -2.80
C GLY A 131 0.68 -22.64 -1.98
N LEU A 132 1.48 -21.71 -2.49
CA LEU A 132 1.78 -20.46 -1.80
C LEU A 132 0.63 -19.46 -2.01
N GLU A 133 0.49 -18.50 -1.10
CA GLU A 133 -0.46 -17.40 -1.29
C GLU A 133 -0.22 -16.65 -2.59
N GLU A 134 -1.20 -15.87 -3.04
CA GLU A 134 -0.96 -14.83 -4.04
C GLU A 134 -1.97 -13.69 -3.86
N ASP A 135 -1.50 -12.46 -3.95
CA ASP A 135 -2.34 -11.26 -3.93
C ASP A 135 -2.30 -10.59 -5.31
N CYS A 136 -3.46 -10.20 -5.84
CA CYS A 136 -3.59 -9.43 -7.09
C CYS A 136 -4.35 -8.14 -6.79
N VAL A 137 -3.64 -7.01 -6.85
CA VAL A 137 -4.17 -5.68 -6.54
C VAL A 137 -4.61 -5.01 -7.84
N TYR A 138 -5.82 -4.44 -7.86
CA TYR A 138 -6.37 -3.88 -9.08
C TYR A 138 -5.67 -2.56 -9.41
N ASP A 139 -5.88 -1.50 -8.63
CA ASP A 139 -5.30 -0.18 -8.92
C ASP A 139 -3.81 -0.12 -8.50
N PRO A 140 -2.87 0.10 -9.46
CA PRO A 140 -1.45 0.25 -9.16
C PRO A 140 -1.13 1.38 -8.18
N LYS A 141 -2.00 2.40 -8.06
CA LYS A 141 -1.80 3.52 -7.13
C LYS A 141 -1.85 3.11 -5.65
N ARG A 142 -2.38 1.92 -5.36
CA ARG A 142 -2.40 1.34 -4.01
C ARG A 142 -1.06 0.71 -3.61
N ILE A 143 -0.06 0.75 -4.51
CA ILE A 143 1.23 0.08 -4.33
C ILE A 143 2.34 1.12 -4.37
N GLU A 144 3.05 1.25 -3.25
CA GLU A 144 4.24 2.07 -3.15
C GLU A 144 5.49 1.18 -3.10
N VAL A 145 6.49 1.49 -3.94
CA VAL A 145 7.83 0.90 -3.80
C VAL A 145 8.56 1.59 -2.66
N VAL A 146 8.86 0.85 -1.59
CA VAL A 146 9.46 1.43 -0.38
C VAL A 146 10.95 1.10 -0.24
N ASP A 147 11.40 -0.04 -0.79
CA ASP A 147 12.80 -0.47 -0.77
C ASP A 147 13.07 -1.58 -1.82
N VAL A 148 14.31 -2.06 -1.90
CA VAL A 148 14.73 -3.22 -2.69
C VAL A 148 15.23 -4.31 -1.75
N ALA A 149 14.55 -5.45 -1.76
CA ALA A 149 14.89 -6.60 -0.92
C ALA A 149 16.03 -7.46 -1.50
N LEU A 150 16.09 -7.56 -2.84
CA LEU A 150 17.13 -8.30 -3.55
C LEU A 150 17.53 -7.56 -4.83
N ALA A 151 18.83 -7.47 -5.09
CA ALA A 151 19.40 -6.98 -6.34
C ALA A 151 20.60 -7.84 -6.74
N PRO A 152 20.93 -7.95 -8.03
CA PRO A 152 21.99 -8.85 -8.51
C PRO A 152 23.41 -8.39 -8.14
N ASN A 153 23.59 -7.09 -7.86
CA ASN A 153 24.84 -6.54 -7.35
C ASN A 153 24.61 -5.20 -6.63
N THR A 154 25.64 -4.73 -5.93
CA THR A 154 25.60 -3.51 -5.11
C THR A 154 25.39 -2.24 -5.95
N THR A 155 25.89 -2.20 -7.19
CA THR A 155 25.72 -1.05 -8.08
C THR A 155 24.25 -0.81 -8.40
N ILE A 156 23.53 -1.88 -8.82
CA ILE A 156 22.10 -1.83 -9.12
C ILE A 156 21.29 -1.54 -7.84
N LEU A 157 21.67 -2.14 -6.70
CA LEU A 157 21.02 -1.86 -5.42
C LEU A 157 21.07 -0.37 -5.07
N ASN A 158 22.26 0.24 -5.18
CA ASN A 158 22.47 1.64 -4.85
C ASN A 158 21.73 2.56 -5.83
N GLU A 159 21.74 2.24 -7.12
CA GLU A 159 20.96 2.95 -8.13
C GLU A 159 19.48 3.00 -7.75
N PHE A 160 18.87 1.84 -7.44
CA PHE A 160 17.46 1.78 -7.11
C PHE A 160 17.13 2.49 -5.79
N LYS A 161 17.97 2.38 -4.76
CA LYS A 161 17.79 3.14 -3.52
C LYS A 161 17.80 4.64 -3.76
N GLN A 162 18.69 5.13 -4.64
CA GLN A 162 18.72 6.53 -5.03
C GLN A 162 17.45 6.95 -5.79
N LEU A 163 16.98 6.15 -6.74
CA LEU A 163 15.75 6.43 -7.50
C LEU A 163 14.51 6.48 -6.57
N ILE A 164 14.39 5.54 -5.64
CA ILE A 164 13.29 5.53 -4.65
C ILE A 164 13.35 6.79 -3.77
N ALA A 165 14.53 7.16 -3.27
CA ALA A 165 14.69 8.36 -2.46
C ALA A 165 14.37 9.65 -3.22
N GLN A 166 14.74 9.74 -4.50
CA GLN A 166 14.41 10.88 -5.35
C GLN A 166 12.91 11.01 -5.59
N ASN A 167 12.20 9.90 -5.81
CA ASN A 167 10.76 9.92 -6.03
C ASN A 167 9.99 10.33 -4.78
N LYS A 168 10.42 9.89 -3.59
CA LYS A 168 9.83 10.37 -2.32
C LYS A 168 9.93 11.89 -2.16
N LYS A 169 11.09 12.48 -2.52
CA LYS A 169 11.29 13.94 -2.50
C LYS A 169 10.42 14.68 -3.53
N ARG A 170 10.22 14.09 -4.72
CA ARG A 170 9.32 14.67 -5.73
C ARG A 170 7.88 14.71 -5.24
N SER A 171 7.39 13.62 -4.66
CA SER A 171 6.04 13.52 -4.10
C SER A 171 5.82 14.49 -2.92
N SER A 172 6.80 14.68 -2.04
CA SER A 172 6.68 15.66 -0.95
C SER A 172 6.59 17.10 -1.46
N ASN A 173 7.37 17.44 -2.49
CA ASN A 173 7.35 18.78 -3.08
C ASN A 173 6.07 19.06 -3.86
N SER A 174 5.50 18.06 -4.55
CA SER A 174 4.21 18.22 -5.25
C SER A 174 3.04 18.38 -4.28
N VAL A 175 3.05 17.66 -3.15
CA VAL A 175 2.02 17.80 -2.10
C VAL A 175 2.06 19.18 -1.43
N GLN A 176 3.25 19.75 -1.23
CA GLN A 176 3.40 21.14 -0.75
C GLN A 176 2.96 22.19 -1.77
N ALA A 177 3.04 21.91 -3.07
CA ALA A 177 2.60 22.83 -4.12
C ALA A 177 1.08 22.82 -4.34
N ASP A 178 0.41 21.68 -4.08
CA ASP A 178 -1.04 21.49 -4.26
C ASP A 178 -1.86 21.71 -2.96
N SER A 179 -1.20 22.00 -1.84
CA SER A 179 -1.89 22.38 -0.60
C SER A 179 -2.42 23.81 -0.68
N ARG A 180 -3.46 24.05 -1.50
CA ARG A 180 -4.42 25.12 -1.19
C ARG A 180 -5.13 24.70 0.10
N ALA A 181 -4.68 25.27 1.21
CA ALA A 181 -5.26 25.06 2.52
C ALA A 181 -6.79 25.09 2.43
N CYS A 182 -7.44 24.04 2.93
CA CYS A 182 -8.88 24.04 3.14
C CYS A 182 -9.23 25.25 4.02
N SER A 183 -10.00 26.20 3.48
CA SER A 183 -10.33 27.47 4.16
C SER A 183 -11.07 27.27 5.49
N TYR A 184 -11.65 26.08 5.72
CA TYR A 184 -12.29 25.71 6.98
C TYR A 184 -11.30 25.27 8.07
N CYS A 185 -10.11 24.77 7.73
CA CYS A 185 -9.14 24.29 8.72
C CYS A 185 -8.31 25.44 9.35
N THR A 186 -8.21 26.59 8.67
CA THR A 186 -7.51 27.77 9.18
C THR A 186 -8.30 28.50 10.29
N ALA A 187 -9.62 28.29 10.37
CA ALA A 187 -10.51 28.96 11.31
C ALA A 187 -10.46 28.42 12.76
N MET A 188 -9.82 27.27 13.01
CA MET A 188 -9.71 26.70 14.37
C MET A 188 -8.41 27.05 15.10
N LEU A 189 -7.41 27.62 14.40
CA LEU A 189 -6.14 28.04 15.00
C LEU A 189 -6.05 29.57 15.27
N GLY A 190 -7.00 30.35 14.75
CA GLY A 190 -7.02 31.81 14.94
C GLY A 190 -7.92 32.32 16.08
N VAL A 191 -8.74 31.47 16.70
CA VAL A 191 -9.75 31.89 17.71
C VAL A 191 -9.25 31.72 19.15
N TRP A 192 -8.11 31.06 19.37
CA TRP A 192 -7.56 30.83 20.72
C TRP A 192 -6.49 31.83 21.16
N THR A 193 -6.06 32.78 20.31
CA THR A 193 -5.01 33.76 20.65
C THR A 193 -5.51 35.14 21.06
N GLU A 194 -6.82 35.42 20.98
CA GLU A 194 -7.38 36.72 21.38
C GLU A 194 -8.04 36.75 22.77
N TYR A 195 -8.16 35.61 23.46
CA TYR A 195 -8.86 35.54 24.75
C TYR A 195 -7.95 35.71 26.00
N LEU A 196 -6.65 35.96 25.84
CA LEU A 196 -5.70 36.10 26.97
C LEU A 196 -4.96 37.44 27.01
N ARG A 197 -5.50 38.50 26.39
CA ARG A 197 -4.92 39.84 26.53
C ARG A 197 -5.98 40.94 26.47
N SER A 198 -6.70 41.15 27.56
CA SER A 198 -7.17 42.50 27.93
C SER A 198 -7.46 42.60 29.42
N PRO A 199 -6.82 43.54 30.14
CA PRO A 199 -7.12 43.86 31.52
C PRO A 199 -8.21 44.95 31.62
N ASP A 200 -9.04 44.78 32.65
CA ASP A 200 -9.56 45.82 33.52
C ASP A 200 -10.63 46.83 33.03
N GLN A 201 -11.76 46.76 33.75
CA GLN A 201 -12.47 47.85 34.42
C GLN A 201 -13.53 48.75 33.72
N THR A 202 -14.56 48.99 34.55
CA THR A 202 -15.53 50.11 34.61
C THR A 202 -16.72 50.11 33.64
N ARG A 203 -17.92 50.66 33.95
CA ARG A 203 -18.71 51.03 35.15
C ARG A 203 -19.96 51.75 34.57
N VAL A 204 -21.16 51.46 35.10
CA VAL A 204 -22.43 52.24 35.11
C VAL A 204 -23.19 52.70 33.82
N GLN A 205 -24.53 52.59 33.96
CA GLN A 205 -25.64 53.43 33.45
C GLN A 205 -26.00 53.28 31.97
N SER A 206 -27.28 53.16 31.57
CA SER A 206 -28.58 53.46 32.20
C SER A 206 -29.66 52.48 31.74
#